data_AF-A0A1Q2C660-F1
#
_entry.id   AF-A0A1Q2C660-F1
#
_cell.length_a   1.000
_cell.length_b   1.000
_cell.length_c   1.000
_cell.angle_alpha   90.00
_cell.angle_beta   90.00
_cell.angle_gamma   90.00
#
_symmetry.space_group_name_H-M   'P 1'
#
loop_
_entity.id
_entity.type
_entity.pdbx_description
1 polymer ?
#
loop_
_entity_poly.entity_id
_entity_poly.type
_entity_poly.pdbx_seq_one_letter_code
_entity_poly.pdbx_strand_id
1 'polypeptide(L)' 'MKQSSYKGKSPLPDFVIDAACAGNAEAVERVLQHYDGYINKLCTRTLYDGSGQPHICIDEYMKRRLQIKLIHSIVSPIGD' A
#
# COMPACT_ATOMS: atom_id res chain seq x y z
N MET A 1 -20.94 -2.76 -14.65
CA MET A 1 -20.00 -2.87 -13.51
C MET A 1 -20.19 -1.66 -12.61
N LYS A 2 -20.50 -1.88 -11.33
CA LYS A 2 -20.82 -0.82 -10.38
C LYS A 2 -19.49 -0.27 -9.85
N GLN A 3 -19.09 0.93 -10.29
CA GLN A 3 -17.91 1.59 -9.74
C GLN A 3 -18.18 1.91 -8.27
N SER A 4 -17.56 1.16 -7.37
CA SER A 4 -17.57 1.51 -5.96
C SER A 4 -16.76 2.79 -5.80
N SER A 5 -17.43 3.83 -5.29
CA SER A 5 -16.80 5.11 -5.00
C SER A 5 -15.85 4.95 -3.80
N TYR A 6 -14.58 4.63 -4.08
CA TYR A 6 -13.52 4.65 -3.08
C TYR A 6 -13.12 6.10 -2.84
N LYS A 7 -13.75 6.77 -1.85
CA LYS A 7 -13.30 8.02 -1.17
C LYS A 7 -12.33 8.89 -1.99
N GLY A 8 -12.77 9.38 -3.15
CA GLY A 8 -12.07 10.42 -3.93
C GLY A 8 -10.78 10.05 -4.66
N LYS A 9 -10.33 8.77 -4.67
CA LYS A 9 -9.19 8.35 -5.50
C LYS A 9 -9.70 7.55 -6.71
N SER A 10 -9.45 8.07 -7.91
CA SER A 10 -9.69 7.33 -9.14
C SER A 10 -8.82 6.06 -9.17
N PRO A 11 -9.33 4.94 -9.71
CA PRO A 11 -8.50 3.76 -9.91
C PRO A 11 -7.26 4.11 -10.74
N LEU A 12 -6.16 3.39 -10.49
CA LEU A 12 -4.96 3.53 -11.30
C LEU A 12 -5.29 3.16 -12.76
N PRO A 13 -4.74 3.89 -13.74
CA PRO A 13 -4.90 3.52 -15.14
C PRO A 13 -4.33 2.13 -15.43
N ASP A 14 -5.00 1.38 -16.31
CA ASP A 14 -4.61 0.00 -16.65
C ASP A 14 -3.15 -0.07 -17.15
N PHE A 15 -2.70 0.90 -17.96
CA PHE A 15 -1.32 0.95 -18.46
C PHE A 15 -0.27 1.03 -17.34
N VAL A 16 -0.60 1.61 -16.18
CA VAL A 16 0.30 1.66 -15.02
C VAL A 16 0.37 0.28 -14.37
N ILE A 17 -0.75 -0.43 -14.29
CA ILE A 17 -0.79 -1.78 -13.76
C ILE A 17 0.00 -2.74 -14.65
N ASP A 18 -0.21 -2.68 -15.97
CA ASP A 18 0.51 -3.51 -16.95
C ASP A 18 2.02 -3.27 -16.89
N ALA A 19 2.45 -2.00 -16.84
CA ALA A 19 3.86 -1.65 -16.71
C ALA A 19 4.45 -2.15 -15.38
N ALA A 20 3.70 -2.07 -14.28
CA ALA A 20 4.14 -2.57 -12.98
C ALA A 20 4.28 -4.10 -12.98
N CYS A 21 3.32 -4.81 -13.57
CA CYS A 21 3.38 -6.26 -13.77
C CYS A 21 4.57 -6.68 -14.66
N ALA A 22 4.97 -5.85 -15.63
CA ALA A 22 6.17 -6.04 -16.44
C ALA A 22 7.48 -5.70 -15.69
N GLY A 23 7.42 -5.35 -14.40
CA GLY A 23 8.58 -5.03 -13.58
C GLY A 23 9.10 -3.59 -13.72
N ASN A 24 8.33 -2.67 -14.31
CA ASN A 24 8.73 -1.27 -14.39
C ASN A 24 8.71 -0.63 -12.98
N ALA A 25 9.89 -0.18 -12.53
CA ALA A 25 10.08 0.35 -11.18
C ALA A 25 9.23 1.61 -10.89
N GLU A 26 9.12 2.54 -11.84
CA GLU A 26 8.32 3.76 -11.68
C GLU A 26 6.83 3.43 -11.55
N ALA A 27 6.35 2.47 -12.34
CA ALA A 27 4.98 2.01 -12.29
C ALA A 27 4.66 1.33 -10.94
N VAL A 28 5.57 0.48 -10.45
CA VAL A 28 5.47 -0.12 -9.10
C VAL A 28 5.43 0.96 -8.01
N GLU A 29 6.26 1.99 -8.12
CA GLU A 29 6.25 3.11 -7.18
C GLU A 29 4.91 3.85 -7.21
N ARG A 30 4.32 4.11 -8.38
CA ARG A 30 2.99 4.72 -8.48
C ARG A 30 1.91 3.87 -7.82
N VAL A 31 2.00 2.54 -7.94
CA VAL A 31 1.08 1.64 -7.24
C VAL A 31 1.26 1.76 -5.72
N LEU A 32 2.49 1.77 -5.22
CA LEU A 32 2.79 1.96 -3.80
C LEU A 32 2.26 3.29 -3.28
N GLN A 33 2.48 4.40 -3.99
CA GLN A 33 2.00 5.73 -3.62
C GLN A 33 0.46 5.80 -3.59
N HIS A 34 -0.20 5.13 -4.54
CA HIS A 34 -1.67 5.06 -4.57
C HIS A 34 -2.22 4.42 -3.28
N TYR A 35 -1.61 3.31 -2.85
CA TYR A 35 -2.00 2.55 -1.66
C TYR A 35 -1.38 3.05 -0.35
N ASP A 36 -0.41 3.97 -0.35
CA ASP A 36 0.31 4.40 0.86
C ASP A 36 -0.63 4.88 1.97
N GLY A 37 -1.65 5.68 1.63
CA GLY A 37 -2.64 6.12 2.61
C GLY A 37 -3.45 4.96 3.24
N TYR A 38 -3.75 3.91 2.47
CA TYR A 38 -4.43 2.73 2.98
C TYR A 38 -3.49 1.88 3.85
N ILE A 39 -2.24 1.70 3.41
CA ILE A 39 -1.20 0.99 4.16
C ILE A 39 -0.94 1.70 5.49
N ASN A 40 -0.73 3.02 5.48
CA ASN A 40 -0.53 3.82 6.70
C ASN A 40 -1.71 3.66 7.64
N LYS A 41 -2.95 3.68 7.14
CA LYS A 41 -4.14 3.47 7.97
C LYS A 41 -4.13 2.09 8.64
N LEU A 42 -3.77 1.03 7.92
CA LEU A 42 -3.65 -0.32 8.50
C LEU A 42 -2.48 -0.45 9.48
N CYS A 43 -1.41 0.31 9.27
CA CYS A 43 -0.22 0.31 10.12
C CYS A 43 -0.31 1.31 11.27
N THR A 44 -1.39 2.09 11.37
CA THR A 44 -1.56 3.06 12.46
C THR A 44 -1.86 2.30 13.75
N ARG A 45 -1.03 2.49 14.77
CA ARG A 45 -1.19 1.91 16.10
C ARG A 45 -1.14 2.99 17.16
N THR A 46 -1.84 2.73 18.26
CA THR A 46 -1.69 3.53 19.49
C THR A 46 -0.67 2.85 20.37
N LEU A 47 0.42 3.53 20.65
CA LEU A 47 1.45 3.12 21.60
C LEU A 47 1.29 3.94 22.89
N TYR A 48 1.76 3.42 24.00
CA TYR A 48 1.72 4.13 25.28
C TYR A 48 3.16 4.38 25.73
N ASP A 49 3.47 5.60 26.15
CA ASP A 49 4.77 5.90 26.73
C ASP A 49 4.87 5.40 28.18
N GLY A 50 6.02 5.63 28.83
CA GLY A 50 6.26 5.22 30.22
C GLY A 50 5.36 5.90 31.25
N SER A 51 4.66 6.98 30.88
CA SER A 51 3.66 7.65 31.70
C SER A 51 2.22 7.17 31.42
N GLY A 52 2.05 6.27 30.45
CA GLY A 52 0.74 5.78 30.02
C GLY A 52 0.02 6.73 29.06
N GLN A 53 0.70 7.72 28.47
CA GLN A 53 0.08 8.63 27.51
C GLN A 53 0.04 7.98 26.11
N PRO A 54 -1.11 8.03 25.40
CA PRO A 54 -1.25 7.42 24.08
C PRO A 54 -0.59 8.27 22.99
N HIS A 55 0.16 7.61 22.12
CA HIS A 55 0.80 8.17 20.93
C HIS A 55 0.38 7.39 19.69
N ILE A 56 -0.10 8.11 18.68
CA ILE A 56 -0.46 7.51 17.39
C ILE A 56 0.81 7.44 16.54
N CYS A 57 1.21 6.22 16.18
CA CYS A 57 2.42 5.98 15.39
C CYS A 57 2.11 5.03 14.24
N ILE A 58 2.88 5.14 13.16
CA ILE A 58 2.90 4.15 12.11
C ILE A 58 3.85 3.04 12.51
N ASP A 59 3.36 1.80 12.50
CA ASP A 59 4.18 0.60 12.62
C ASP A 59 4.96 0.41 11.30
N GLU A 60 6.17 0.98 11.26
CA GLU A 60 7.05 0.96 10.09
C GLU A 60 7.41 -0.46 9.64
N TYR A 61 7.47 -1.41 10.59
CA TYR A 61 7.70 -2.81 10.26
C TYR A 61 6.51 -3.41 9.51
N MET A 62 5.28 -3.21 10.00
CA MET A 62 4.07 -3.61 9.29
C MET A 62 3.94 -2.89 7.93
N LYS A 63 4.27 -1.60 7.87
CA LYS A 63 4.23 -0.81 6.64
C LYS A 63 5.15 -1.42 5.58
N ARG A 64 6.42 -1.65 5.93
CA ARG A 64 7.39 -2.28 5.05
C ARG A 64 6.96 -3.68 4.60
N ARG A 65 6.42 -4.50 5.50
CA ARG A 65 5.91 -5.84 5.13
C ARG A 65 4.76 -5.79 4.14
N LEU A 66 3.81 -4.88 4.32
CA LEU A 66 2.70 -4.71 3.39
C LEU A 66 3.16 -4.20 2.03
N GLN A 67 4.10 -3.24 2.00
CA GLN A 67 4.69 -2.76 0.74
C GLN A 67 5.41 -3.88 -0.01
N ILE A 68 6.25 -4.67 0.67
CA ILE A 68 6.96 -5.81 0.06
C ILE A 68 5.95 -6.83 -0.48
N LYS A 69 4.93 -7.17 0.30
CA LYS A 69 3.90 -8.13 -0.14
C LYS A 69 3.14 -7.61 -1.36
N LEU A 70 2.82 -6.31 -1.40
CA LEU A 70 2.18 -5.68 -2.55
C LEU A 70 3.07 -5.73 -3.79
N ILE A 71 4.35 -5.36 -3.68
CA ILE A 71 5.32 -5.46 -4.79
C ILE A 71 5.36 -6.89 -5.31
N HIS A 72 5.56 -7.87 -4.42
CA HIS A 72 5.63 -9.28 -4.81
C HIS A 72 4.35 -9.74 -5.52
N SER A 73 3.17 -9.34 -5.05
CA SER A 73 1.91 -9.68 -5.71
C SER A 73 1.75 -9.05 -7.10
N ILE A 74 2.45 -7.95 -7.39
CA ILE A 74 2.43 -7.27 -8.69
C ILE A 74 3.46 -7.90 -9.65
N VAL A 75 4.71 -8.07 -9.21
CA VAL A 75 5.82 -8.51 -10.07
C VAL A 75 5.99 -10.02 -10.15
N SER A 76 5.39 -10.77 -9.22
CA SER A 76 5.46 -12.22 -9.15
C SER A 76 4.11 -12.78 -8.69
N PRO A 77 3.07 -12.72 -9.54
CA PRO A 77 1.80 -13.37 -9.25
C PRO A 77 2.06 -14.86 -8.98
N ILE A 78 1.50 -15.38 -7.89
CA ILE A 78 1.65 -16.78 -7.47
C ILE A 78 1.16 -17.67 -8.62
N GLY A 79 2.10 -18.28 -9.36
CA GLY A 79 1.79 -19.05 -10.56
C GLY A 79 2.96 -19.23 -11.52
N ASP A 80 4.12 -19.67 -11.02
CA ASP A 80 5.07 -20.53 -11.73
C ASP A 80 5.32 -21.76 -10.84
#